data_AF-A0A7C8GQ76-F1
#
_entry.id   AF-A0A7C8GQ76-F1
#
_cell.length_a   1.000
_cell.length_b   1.000
_cell.length_c   1.000
_cell.angle_alpha   90.00
_cell.angle_beta   90.00
_cell.angle_gamma   90.00
#
_symmetry.space_group_name_H-M   'P 1'
#
loop_
_entity.id
_entity.type
_entity.pdbx_description
1 polymer ?
#
loop_
_entity_poly.entity_id
_entity_poly.type
_entity_poly.pdbx_seq_one_letter_code
_entity_poly.pdbx_strand_id
1 'polypeptide(L)'
;MYRNTIASGRGYSELKPVIMINFMNFTLFKKTEKFHTTYHIYEDEEHFPLTDILEMHFFEMPKLLNDWKKGNLNPRNDILARWILLLGIVDKKNQTVYEDIYKELEDISMNDPQLREAFQDWEKLSADKGKWREYEARSKVLMDDLAALKEAELRERQAREEGIAKGKAEGLAEGKAEGQVLRLISSIKQFLQARSSAILTEQVKQKLENSKDLEELEELQLKLFTANDEDEIKTVVGKFFSSREI
;
A
#
# COMPACT_ATOMS: atom_id res chain seq x y z
N MET A 1 -12.94 11.96 35.21
CA MET A 1 -14.27 11.37 35.51
C MET A 1 -14.91 10.83 34.22
N TYR A 2 -14.54 9.62 33.75
CA TYR A 2 -15.20 8.93 32.62
C TYR A 2 -15.04 7.40 32.78
N ARG A 3 -15.30 6.87 33.98
CA ARG A 3 -14.99 5.47 34.31
C ARG A 3 -16.15 4.66 34.90
N ASN A 4 -17.37 5.17 34.79
CA ASN A 4 -18.57 4.46 35.24
C ASN A 4 -19.43 4.12 34.01
N THR A 5 -18.97 3.14 33.23
CA THR A 5 -19.88 2.34 32.39
C THR A 5 -20.83 1.57 33.31
N ILE A 6 -22.04 1.34 32.83
CA ILE A 6 -23.19 0.80 33.57
C ILE A 6 -22.78 -0.35 34.52
N ALA A 7 -23.19 -0.25 35.79
CA ALA A 7 -23.05 -1.34 36.75
C ALA A 7 -23.95 -2.52 36.35
N SER A 8 -23.46 -3.75 36.52
CA SER A 8 -24.20 -4.99 36.20
C SER A 8 -25.61 -4.96 36.81
N GLY A 9 -26.63 -5.21 35.99
CA GLY A 9 -28.04 -5.27 36.40
C GLY A 9 -28.91 -4.06 36.06
N ARG A 10 -28.39 -3.01 35.41
CA ARG A 10 -29.22 -1.91 34.88
C ARG A 10 -29.62 -2.13 33.42
N GLY A 11 -30.81 -1.66 33.04
CA GLY A 11 -31.34 -1.83 31.70
C GLY A 11 -30.61 -0.98 30.65
N TYR A 12 -30.56 -1.45 29.40
CA TYR A 12 -29.95 -0.73 28.26
C TYR A 12 -30.60 0.64 27.98
N SER A 13 -31.80 0.89 28.51
CA SER A 13 -32.46 2.20 28.50
C SER A 13 -31.73 3.29 29.29
N GLU A 14 -30.72 2.95 30.09
CA GLU A 14 -29.90 3.89 30.85
C GLU A 14 -28.56 4.24 30.15
N LEU A 15 -28.37 3.81 28.89
CA LEU A 15 -27.13 4.12 28.17
C LEU A 15 -27.01 5.63 27.95
N LYS A 16 -25.90 6.21 28.43
CA LYS A 16 -25.63 7.64 28.22
C LYS A 16 -25.21 7.88 26.76
N PRO A 17 -25.68 8.96 26.12
CA PRO A 17 -25.19 9.36 24.81
C PRO A 17 -23.66 9.49 24.79
N VAL A 18 -23.05 8.96 23.73
CA VAL A 18 -21.61 8.95 23.47
C VAL A 18 -21.34 9.89 22.30
N ILE A 19 -20.54 10.92 22.55
CA ILE A 19 -20.06 11.82 21.51
C ILE A 19 -18.60 11.47 21.25
N MET A 20 -18.32 11.03 20.03
CA MET A 20 -16.95 10.81 19.55
C MET A 20 -16.47 12.06 18.82
N ILE A 21 -15.37 12.65 19.28
CA ILE A 21 -14.77 13.83 18.65
C ILE A 21 -13.41 13.45 18.08
N ASN A 22 -13.29 13.54 16.75
CA ASN A 22 -12.07 13.19 16.03
C ASN A 22 -11.44 14.45 15.44
N PHE A 23 -10.18 14.71 15.79
CA PHE A 23 -9.36 15.76 15.19
C PHE A 23 -8.36 15.13 14.22
N MET A 24 -8.35 15.60 12.97
CA MET A 24 -7.56 15.03 11.91
C MET A 24 -6.70 16.08 11.22
N ASN A 25 -5.42 15.75 11.06
CA ASN A 25 -4.45 16.57 10.31
C ASN A 25 -4.36 16.17 8.82
N PHE A 26 -5.33 15.41 8.31
CA PHE A 26 -5.42 14.99 6.91
C PHE A 26 -6.87 15.05 6.43
N THR A 27 -7.08 14.93 5.12
CA THR A 27 -8.42 14.86 4.52
C THR A 27 -8.83 13.40 4.31
N LEU A 28 -9.86 12.97 5.01
CA LEU A 28 -10.50 11.66 4.85
C LEU A 28 -11.70 11.74 3.91
N PHE A 29 -12.58 12.72 4.11
CA PHE A 29 -13.86 12.77 3.39
C PHE A 29 -13.76 13.61 2.12
N LYS A 30 -13.62 12.95 0.97
CA LYS A 30 -13.52 13.63 -0.34
C LYS A 30 -14.86 14.13 -0.90
N LYS A 31 -15.98 13.70 -0.32
CA LYS A 31 -17.34 14.02 -0.80
C LYS A 31 -17.87 15.38 -0.29
N THR A 32 -17.15 16.02 0.62
CA THR A 32 -17.56 17.27 1.28
C THR A 32 -16.34 18.16 1.44
N GLU A 33 -16.51 19.47 1.27
CA GLU A 33 -15.46 20.45 1.54
C GLU A 33 -15.54 21.02 2.96
N LYS A 34 -16.56 20.64 3.74
CA LYS A 34 -16.72 21.09 5.13
C LYS A 34 -15.58 20.59 6.00
N PHE A 35 -15.02 21.45 6.85
CA PHE A 35 -14.04 21.07 7.85
C PHE A 35 -14.64 20.30 9.03
N HIS A 36 -15.93 20.48 9.31
CA HIS A 36 -16.66 19.79 10.36
C HIS A 36 -17.77 18.94 9.75
N THR A 37 -17.79 17.66 10.10
CA THR A 37 -18.83 16.71 9.70
C THR A 37 -19.30 15.92 10.90
N THR A 38 -20.60 15.63 10.92
CA THR A 38 -21.24 14.82 11.97
C THR A 38 -21.89 13.62 11.32
N TYR A 39 -21.70 12.44 11.90
CA TYR A 39 -22.28 11.19 11.44
C TYR A 39 -23.07 10.53 12.56
N HIS A 40 -24.21 9.97 12.18
CA HIS A 40 -25.08 9.15 13.02
C HIS A 40 -25.33 7.80 12.34
N ILE A 41 -25.94 6.86 13.07
CA ILE A 41 -26.30 5.54 12.55
C ILE A 41 -27.74 5.60 12.00
N TYR A 42 -27.90 5.28 10.72
CA TYR A 42 -29.18 5.25 10.03
C TYR A 42 -29.44 3.85 9.47
N GLU A 43 -30.71 3.51 9.29
CA GLU A 43 -31.15 2.39 8.45
C GLU A 43 -30.87 2.70 6.96
N ASP A 44 -30.54 1.69 6.17
CA ASP A 44 -29.96 1.87 4.83
C ASP A 44 -31.00 2.25 3.74
N GLU A 45 -32.25 1.81 3.85
CA GLU A 45 -33.28 2.02 2.82
C GLU A 45 -34.12 3.29 3.09
N GLU A 46 -34.71 3.37 4.28
CA GLU A 46 -35.62 4.43 4.69
C GLU A 46 -34.91 5.60 5.41
N HIS A 47 -33.62 5.44 5.73
CA HIS A 47 -32.75 6.49 6.29
C HIS A 47 -33.25 7.10 7.62
N PHE A 48 -34.01 6.35 8.43
CA PHE A 48 -34.34 6.78 9.79
C PHE A 48 -33.19 6.43 10.76
N PRO A 49 -32.96 7.24 11.81
CA PRO A 49 -31.89 6.98 12.75
C PRO A 49 -32.19 5.72 13.57
N LEU A 50 -31.21 4.81 13.67
CA LEU A 50 -31.32 3.63 14.53
C LEU A 50 -31.40 4.04 16.00
N THR A 51 -30.62 5.06 16.37
CA THR A 51 -30.52 5.57 17.74
C THR A 51 -29.82 6.94 17.78
N ASP A 52 -30.13 7.74 18.80
CA ASP A 52 -29.49 9.03 19.13
C ASP A 52 -28.36 8.91 20.15
N ILE A 53 -28.01 7.69 20.57
CA ILE A 53 -26.97 7.45 21.60
C ILE A 53 -25.54 7.64 21.10
N LEU A 54 -25.29 7.68 19.79
CA LEU A 54 -23.95 7.80 19.22
C LEU A 54 -23.91 8.90 18.17
N GLU A 55 -23.05 9.89 18.42
CA GLU A 55 -22.75 10.96 17.47
C GLU A 55 -21.23 11.02 17.24
N MET A 56 -20.81 11.06 15.98
CA MET A 56 -19.41 11.11 15.61
C MET A 56 -19.10 12.41 14.88
N HIS A 57 -18.28 13.27 15.49
CA HIS A 57 -17.75 14.47 14.86
C HIS A 57 -16.36 14.23 14.31
N PHE A 58 -16.11 14.77 13.12
CA PHE A 58 -14.80 14.82 12.50
C PHE A 58 -14.45 16.25 12.15
N PHE A 59 -13.27 16.68 12.60
CA PHE A 59 -12.66 17.97 12.34
C PHE A 59 -11.42 17.78 11.46
N GLU A 60 -11.51 18.18 10.20
CA GLU A 60 -10.44 18.08 9.21
C GLU A 60 -9.67 19.41 9.15
N MET A 61 -8.55 19.47 9.88
CA MET A 61 -7.71 20.68 10.00
C MET A 61 -7.26 21.25 8.64
N PRO A 62 -6.89 20.46 7.62
CA PRO A 62 -6.51 21.00 6.32
C PRO A 62 -7.63 21.81 5.65
N LYS A 63 -8.89 21.40 5.83
CA LYS A 63 -10.05 22.11 5.27
C LYS A 63 -10.33 23.40 6.04
N LEU A 64 -10.26 23.35 7.38
CA LEU A 64 -10.40 24.53 8.23
C LEU A 64 -9.40 25.62 7.84
N LEU A 65 -8.13 25.26 7.71
CA LEU A 65 -7.06 26.20 7.36
C LEU A 65 -7.19 26.73 5.93
N ASN A 66 -7.71 25.91 5.01
CA ASN A 66 -8.01 26.35 3.65
C ASN A 66 -9.17 27.35 3.60
N ASP A 67 -10.24 27.10 4.37
CA ASP A 67 -11.38 28.01 4.48
C ASP A 67 -10.99 29.33 5.14
N TRP A 68 -10.13 29.29 6.16
CA TRP A 68 -9.51 30.48 6.76
C TRP A 68 -8.74 31.29 5.72
N LYS A 69 -7.80 30.67 4.98
CA LYS A 69 -6.99 31.36 3.96
C LYS A 69 -7.82 31.97 2.84
N LYS A 70 -8.97 31.37 2.51
CA LYS A 70 -9.90 31.89 1.50
C LYS A 70 -10.82 33.00 2.03
N GLY A 71 -10.80 33.29 3.33
CA GLY A 71 -11.71 34.25 3.96
C GLY A 71 -13.14 33.73 4.11
N ASN A 72 -13.37 32.43 3.95
CA ASN A 72 -14.69 31.80 4.08
C ASN A 72 -15.05 31.49 5.54
N LEU A 73 -14.10 31.64 6.46
CA LEU A 73 -14.23 31.33 7.87
C LEU A 73 -14.06 32.60 8.70
N ASN A 74 -15.02 32.90 9.57
CA ASN A 74 -14.97 34.06 10.46
C ASN A 74 -15.08 33.65 11.94
N PRO A 75 -13.97 33.63 12.71
CA PRO A 75 -13.96 33.22 14.11
C PRO A 75 -14.70 34.19 15.04
N ARG A 76 -15.04 35.41 14.59
CA ARG A 76 -15.86 36.33 15.39
C ARG A 76 -17.30 35.88 15.51
N ASN A 77 -17.83 35.27 14.45
CA ASN A 77 -19.22 34.84 14.39
C ASN A 77 -19.38 33.33 14.61
N ASP A 78 -18.35 32.55 14.32
CA ASP A 78 -18.35 31.10 14.51
C ASP A 78 -17.48 30.71 15.71
N ILE A 79 -18.16 30.38 16.82
CA ILE A 79 -17.53 29.97 18.09
C ILE A 79 -16.79 28.64 17.92
N LEU A 80 -17.33 27.71 17.13
CA LEU A 80 -16.70 26.42 16.91
C LEU A 80 -15.39 26.63 16.16
N ALA A 81 -15.44 27.34 15.04
CA ALA A 81 -14.25 27.68 14.26
C ALA A 81 -13.19 28.37 15.12
N ARG A 82 -13.57 29.32 15.97
CA ARG A 82 -12.67 30.02 16.91
C ARG A 82 -11.89 29.04 17.79
N TRP A 83 -12.58 28.09 18.43
CA TRP A 83 -11.94 27.11 19.31
C TRP A 83 -11.06 26.11 18.55
N ILE A 84 -11.49 25.64 17.37
CA ILE A 84 -10.67 24.72 16.57
C ILE A 84 -9.44 25.45 16.00
N LEU A 85 -9.57 26.73 15.60
CA LEU A 85 -8.44 27.55 15.16
C LEU A 85 -7.42 27.75 16.28
N LEU A 86 -7.85 27.98 17.52
CA LEU A 86 -6.95 28.06 18.69
C LEU A 86 -6.09 26.79 18.82
N LEU A 87 -6.70 25.61 18.67
CA LEU A 87 -5.96 24.33 18.69
C LEU A 87 -5.06 24.16 17.46
N GLY A 88 -5.40 24.80 16.35
CA GLY A 88 -4.70 24.73 15.07
C GLY A 88 -3.62 25.78 14.85
N ILE A 89 -3.36 26.69 15.81
CA ILE A 89 -2.36 27.78 15.65
C ILE A 89 -0.97 27.23 15.34
N VAL A 90 -0.63 26.07 15.90
CA VAL A 90 0.70 25.46 15.75
C VAL A 90 0.58 24.13 15.03
N ASP A 91 1.15 24.07 13.84
CA ASP A 91 1.41 22.82 13.15
C ASP A 91 2.86 22.38 13.42
N LYS A 92 3.03 21.54 14.44
CA LYS A 92 4.34 21.01 14.81
C LYS A 92 4.99 20.19 13.70
N LYS A 93 4.20 19.44 12.92
CA LYS A 93 4.74 18.56 11.87
C LYS A 93 5.44 19.40 10.79
N ASN A 94 4.84 20.54 10.47
CA ASN A 94 5.39 21.48 9.48
C ASN A 94 6.17 22.64 10.12
N GLN A 95 6.43 22.61 11.43
CA GLN A 95 7.09 23.69 12.19
C GLN A 95 6.50 25.09 11.90
N THR A 96 5.20 25.15 11.67
CA THR A 96 4.51 26.38 11.24
C THR A 96 3.67 26.92 12.39
N VAL A 97 3.79 28.22 12.64
CA VAL A 97 2.90 28.97 13.51
C VAL A 97 2.10 29.92 12.63
N TYR A 98 0.77 29.82 12.69
CA TYR A 98 -0.12 30.68 11.92
C TYR A 98 -0.32 32.02 12.66
N GLU A 99 0.59 32.96 12.43
CA GLU A 99 0.59 34.27 13.10
C GLU A 99 -0.66 35.12 12.80
N ASP A 100 -1.23 34.97 11.61
CA ASP A 100 -2.46 35.63 11.18
C ASP A 100 -3.67 35.15 12.01
N ILE A 101 -3.77 33.83 12.23
CA ILE A 101 -4.77 33.23 13.11
C ILE A 101 -4.55 33.67 14.56
N TYR A 102 -3.30 33.68 15.02
CA TYR A 102 -2.95 34.10 16.37
C TYR A 102 -3.42 35.54 16.64
N LYS A 103 -3.07 36.49 15.77
CA LYS A 103 -3.44 37.92 15.92
C LYS A 103 -4.94 38.13 15.91
N GLU A 104 -5.67 37.48 15.00
CA GLU A 104 -7.13 37.60 14.97
C GLU A 104 -7.77 37.10 16.27
N LEU A 105 -7.32 35.96 16.78
CA LEU A 105 -7.83 35.37 18.01
C LEU A 105 -7.42 36.19 19.26
N GLU A 106 -6.21 36.76 19.27
CA GLU A 106 -5.76 37.69 20.32
C GLU A 106 -6.66 38.93 20.37
N ASP A 107 -6.98 39.53 19.23
CA ASP A 107 -7.91 40.66 19.12
C ASP A 107 -9.32 40.29 19.62
N ILE A 108 -9.79 39.08 19.34
CA ILE A 108 -11.07 38.58 19.85
C ILE A 108 -11.02 38.42 21.37
N SER A 109 -9.91 37.92 21.91
CA SER A 109 -9.72 37.67 23.35
C SER A 109 -9.76 38.95 24.21
N MET A 110 -9.51 40.11 23.58
CA MET A 110 -9.68 41.40 24.25
C MET A 110 -11.13 41.63 24.70
N ASN A 111 -12.10 41.05 24.00
CA ASN A 111 -13.52 41.19 24.31
C ASN A 111 -14.18 39.88 24.80
N ASP A 112 -13.44 38.76 24.77
CA ASP A 112 -13.90 37.44 25.22
C ASP A 112 -13.03 36.94 26.39
N PRO A 113 -13.52 37.02 27.64
CA PRO A 113 -12.79 36.56 28.82
C PRO A 113 -12.41 35.08 28.79
N GLN A 114 -13.26 34.21 28.21
CA GLN A 114 -13.00 32.78 28.16
C GLN A 114 -11.87 32.47 27.18
N LEU A 115 -11.88 33.12 26.02
CA LEU A 115 -10.80 32.98 25.05
C LEU A 115 -9.47 33.51 25.63
N ARG A 116 -9.52 34.61 26.38
CA ARG A 116 -8.32 35.18 27.03
C ARG A 116 -7.70 34.23 28.05
N GLU A 117 -8.52 33.62 28.90
CA GLU A 117 -8.06 32.62 29.86
C GLU A 117 -7.39 31.44 29.14
N ALA A 118 -8.01 30.95 28.07
CA ALA A 118 -7.45 29.88 27.25
C ALA A 118 -6.10 30.25 26.62
N PHE A 119 -5.92 31.50 26.15
CA PHE A 119 -4.63 31.99 25.66
C PHE A 119 -3.55 32.02 26.74
N GLN A 120 -3.88 32.54 27.92
CA GLN A 120 -2.94 32.61 29.04
C GLN A 120 -2.50 31.21 29.48
N ASP A 121 -3.44 30.26 29.53
CA ASP A 121 -3.11 28.88 29.89
C ASP A 121 -2.31 28.18 28.80
N TRP A 122 -2.64 28.42 27.53
CA TRP A 122 -1.84 27.93 26.40
C TRP A 122 -0.41 28.47 26.44
N GLU A 123 -0.22 29.76 26.75
CA GLU A 123 1.10 30.38 26.89
C GLU A 123 1.88 29.78 28.06
N LYS A 124 1.25 29.63 29.24
CA LYS A 124 1.86 28.96 30.40
C LYS A 124 2.29 27.53 30.09
N LEU A 125 1.42 26.75 29.42
CA LEU A 125 1.73 25.39 29.00
C LEU A 125 2.88 25.35 27.99
N SER A 126 2.92 26.33 27.09
CA SER A 126 3.98 26.48 26.10
C SER A 126 5.30 26.98 26.69
N ALA A 127 5.29 27.61 27.87
CA ALA A 127 6.51 28.05 28.55
C ALA A 127 7.15 26.97 29.45
N ASP A 128 6.39 25.94 29.83
CA ASP A 128 6.85 24.87 30.74
C ASP A 128 7.78 23.87 30.03
N LYS A 129 9.09 24.07 30.20
CA LYS A 129 10.15 23.22 29.64
C LYS A 129 10.04 21.75 30.06
N GLY A 130 9.45 21.43 31.21
CA GLY A 130 9.27 20.05 31.67
C GLY A 130 8.24 19.31 30.83
N LYS A 131 7.05 19.89 30.72
CA LYS A 131 5.94 19.35 29.88
C LYS A 131 6.33 19.27 28.40
N TRP A 132 7.11 20.23 27.93
CA TRP A 132 7.65 20.21 26.56
C TRP A 132 8.50 18.98 26.27
N ARG A 133 9.42 18.60 27.18
CA ARG A 133 10.27 17.42 27.00
C ARG A 133 9.47 16.13 26.98
N GLU A 134 8.47 16.01 27.86
CA GLU A 134 7.60 14.82 27.88
C GLU A 134 6.78 14.70 26.59
N TYR A 135 6.25 15.81 26.09
CA TYR A 135 5.54 15.86 24.83
C TYR A 135 6.45 15.56 23.64
N GLU A 136 7.68 16.09 23.61
CA GLU A 136 8.68 15.82 22.57
C GLU A 136 9.07 14.35 22.54
N ALA A 137 9.36 13.75 23.70
CA ALA A 137 9.68 12.33 23.80
C ALA A 137 8.54 11.46 23.25
N ARG A 138 7.28 11.75 23.61
CA ARG A 138 6.11 11.03 23.08
C ARG A 138 5.95 11.22 21.57
N SER A 139 6.15 12.44 21.09
CA SER A 139 6.09 12.78 19.67
C SER A 139 7.17 12.04 18.87
N LYS A 140 8.37 11.87 19.44
CA LYS A 140 9.46 11.14 18.81
C LYS A 140 9.12 9.66 18.65
N VAL A 141 8.61 9.02 19.70
CA VAL A 141 8.16 7.61 19.64
C VAL A 141 7.13 7.40 18.52
N LEU A 142 6.12 8.27 18.44
CA LEU A 142 5.11 8.18 17.38
C LEU A 142 5.71 8.34 15.97
N MET A 143 6.68 9.24 15.81
CA MET A 143 7.36 9.44 14.53
C MET A 143 8.24 8.24 14.15
N ASP A 144 8.93 7.65 15.13
CA ASP A 144 9.75 6.45 14.95
C ASP A 144 8.85 5.26 14.54
N ASP A 145 7.68 5.10 15.16
CA ASP A 145 6.69 4.07 14.80
C ASP A 145 6.17 4.26 13.36
N LEU A 146 5.81 5.49 13.00
CA LEU A 146 5.35 5.81 11.63
C LEU A 146 6.46 5.60 10.60
N ALA A 147 7.71 5.95 10.93
CA ALA A 147 8.86 5.73 10.07
C ALA A 147 9.11 4.23 9.85
N ALA A 148 9.03 3.42 10.92
CA ALA A 148 9.19 1.97 10.86
C ALA A 148 8.11 1.32 9.97
N LEU A 149 6.85 1.74 10.09
CA LEU A 149 5.76 1.27 9.22
C LEU A 149 6.00 1.60 7.75
N LYS A 150 6.40 2.84 7.45
CA LYS A 150 6.69 3.29 6.09
C LYS A 150 7.90 2.56 5.49
N GLU A 151 8.92 2.30 6.29
CA GLU A 151 10.09 1.54 5.86
C GLU A 151 9.74 0.06 5.59
N ALA A 152 8.86 -0.54 6.40
CA ALA A 152 8.35 -1.88 6.15
C ALA A 152 7.56 -1.95 4.82
N GLU A 153 6.67 -1.00 4.56
CA GLU A 153 5.93 -0.91 3.30
C GLU A 153 6.88 -0.74 2.09
N LEU A 154 7.90 0.11 2.22
CA LEU A 154 8.88 0.32 1.15
C LEU A 154 9.68 -0.96 0.88
N ARG A 155 10.14 -1.65 1.92
CA ARG A 155 10.87 -2.93 1.79
C ARG A 155 10.00 -4.00 1.15
N GLU A 156 8.72 -4.09 1.52
CA GLU A 156 7.78 -5.03 0.91
C GLU A 156 7.58 -4.73 -0.58
N ARG A 157 7.44 -3.45 -0.94
CA ARG A 157 7.29 -3.03 -2.33
C ARG A 157 8.55 -3.36 -3.16
N GLN A 158 9.73 -3.04 -2.64
CA GLN A 158 11.00 -3.36 -3.29
C GLN A 158 11.18 -4.86 -3.46
N ALA A 159 10.91 -5.67 -2.42
CA ALA A 159 11.00 -7.12 -2.49
C ALA A 159 10.02 -7.71 -3.53
N ARG A 160 8.81 -7.15 -3.63
CA ARG A 160 7.84 -7.55 -4.66
C ARG A 160 8.32 -7.20 -6.07
N GLU A 161 8.82 -5.99 -6.27
CA GLU A 161 9.37 -5.55 -7.56
C GLU A 161 10.58 -6.40 -7.99
N GLU A 162 11.51 -6.66 -7.07
CA GLU A 162 12.66 -7.54 -7.30
C GLU A 162 12.23 -8.98 -7.59
N GLY A 163 11.24 -9.51 -6.86
CA GLY A 163 10.68 -10.84 -7.09
C GLY A 163 10.05 -10.98 -8.47
N ILE A 164 9.28 -9.98 -8.91
CA ILE A 164 8.71 -9.94 -10.27
C ILE A 164 9.81 -9.87 -11.32
N ALA A 165 10.83 -9.03 -11.12
CA ALA A 165 11.93 -8.87 -12.05
C ALA A 165 12.74 -10.18 -12.20
N LYS A 166 13.07 -10.84 -11.08
CA LYS A 166 13.75 -12.14 -11.08
C LYS A 166 12.91 -13.21 -11.75
N GLY A 167 11.64 -13.36 -11.37
CA GLY A 167 10.75 -14.36 -11.98
C GLY A 167 10.57 -14.16 -13.49
N LYS A 168 10.51 -12.90 -13.96
CA LYS A 168 10.45 -12.61 -15.40
C LYS A 168 11.76 -12.94 -16.11
N ALA A 169 12.90 -12.67 -15.49
CA ALA A 169 14.21 -12.98 -16.06
C ALA A 169 14.44 -14.50 -16.14
N GLU A 170 14.13 -15.23 -15.08
CA GLU A 170 14.22 -16.69 -15.01
C GLU A 170 13.28 -17.33 -16.04
N GLY A 171 12.00 -16.93 -16.08
CA GLY A 171 11.05 -17.46 -17.07
C GLY A 171 11.42 -17.14 -18.52
N LEU A 172 12.04 -15.99 -18.79
CA LEU A 172 12.55 -15.67 -20.13
C LEU A 172 13.77 -16.53 -20.49
N ALA A 173 14.65 -16.80 -19.53
CA ALA A 173 15.83 -17.65 -19.73
C ALA A 173 15.41 -19.11 -19.98
N GLU A 174 14.52 -19.65 -19.14
CA GLU A 174 13.97 -21.00 -19.28
C GLU A 174 13.22 -21.14 -20.61
N GLY A 175 12.32 -20.19 -20.95
CA GLY A 175 11.61 -20.22 -22.23
C GLY A 175 12.52 -20.10 -23.47
N LYS A 176 13.66 -19.39 -23.36
CA LYS A 176 14.67 -19.36 -24.43
C LYS A 176 15.39 -20.70 -24.58
N ALA A 177 15.78 -21.32 -23.48
CA ALA A 177 16.44 -22.63 -23.48
C ALA A 177 15.50 -23.71 -24.05
N GLU A 178 14.25 -23.78 -23.58
CA GLU A 178 13.24 -24.68 -24.13
C GLU A 178 12.98 -24.42 -25.61
N GLY A 179 12.90 -23.15 -26.02
CA GLY A 179 12.73 -22.76 -27.42
C GLY A 179 13.89 -23.20 -28.33
N GLN A 180 15.13 -23.19 -27.83
CA GLN A 180 16.30 -23.68 -28.56
C GLN A 180 16.24 -25.20 -28.76
N VAL A 181 15.94 -25.95 -27.70
CA VAL A 181 15.76 -27.41 -27.75
C VAL A 181 14.66 -27.80 -28.74
N LEU A 182 13.49 -27.14 -28.67
CA LEU A 182 12.39 -27.39 -29.60
C LEU A 182 12.76 -27.10 -31.05
N ARG A 183 13.46 -25.99 -31.32
CA ARG A 183 13.95 -25.67 -32.67
C ARG A 183 14.92 -26.74 -33.18
N LEU A 184 15.84 -27.19 -32.34
CA LEU A 184 16.84 -28.17 -32.72
C LEU A 184 16.21 -29.54 -33.02
N ILE A 185 15.29 -29.99 -32.16
CA ILE A 185 14.48 -31.20 -32.40
C ILE A 185 13.71 -31.08 -33.72
N SER A 186 13.07 -29.92 -33.98
CA SER A 186 12.34 -29.71 -35.22
C SER A 186 13.25 -29.78 -36.46
N SER A 187 14.46 -29.24 -36.36
CA SER A 187 15.47 -29.29 -37.43
C SER A 187 15.96 -30.72 -37.69
N ILE A 188 16.25 -31.49 -36.64
CA ILE A 188 16.65 -32.91 -36.75
C ILE A 188 15.53 -33.72 -37.39
N LYS A 189 14.27 -33.52 -36.99
CA LYS A 189 13.11 -34.19 -37.61
C LYS A 189 12.99 -33.87 -39.10
N GLN A 190 13.11 -32.60 -39.49
CA GLN A 190 13.08 -32.18 -40.89
C GLN A 190 14.22 -32.79 -41.70
N PHE A 191 15.43 -32.84 -41.14
CA PHE A 191 16.59 -33.46 -41.79
C PHE A 191 16.37 -34.95 -42.04
N LEU A 192 15.96 -35.70 -40.99
CA LEU A 192 15.67 -37.12 -41.10
C LEU A 192 14.54 -37.39 -42.08
N GLN A 193 13.48 -36.57 -42.08
CA GLN A 193 12.38 -36.71 -43.04
C GLN A 193 12.85 -36.53 -44.49
N ALA A 194 13.78 -35.61 -44.74
CA ALA A 194 14.30 -35.32 -46.08
C ALA A 194 15.31 -36.36 -46.59
N ARG A 195 16.19 -36.88 -45.72
CA ARG A 195 17.26 -37.81 -46.11
C ARG A 195 16.95 -39.28 -45.89
N SER A 196 16.11 -39.63 -44.92
CA SER A 196 15.76 -41.02 -44.60
C SER A 196 14.43 -41.11 -43.84
N SER A 197 13.34 -41.05 -44.60
CA SER A 197 11.99 -41.13 -44.03
C SER A 197 11.70 -42.45 -43.30
N ALA A 198 12.39 -43.54 -43.67
CA ALA A 198 12.23 -44.86 -43.06
C ALA A 198 12.73 -44.95 -41.61
N ILE A 199 13.67 -44.08 -41.21
CA ILE A 199 14.24 -44.06 -39.85
C ILE A 199 13.36 -43.24 -38.89
N LEU A 200 12.57 -42.28 -39.41
CA LEU A 200 11.71 -41.39 -38.61
C LEU A 200 10.41 -42.09 -38.14
N THR A 201 10.57 -43.17 -37.39
CA THR A 201 9.45 -43.88 -36.74
C THR A 201 8.89 -43.08 -35.57
N GLU A 202 7.67 -43.43 -35.15
CA GLU A 202 7.00 -42.75 -34.04
C GLU A 202 7.76 -42.90 -32.70
N GLN A 203 8.44 -44.02 -32.50
CA GLN A 203 9.34 -44.23 -31.36
C GLN A 203 10.53 -43.25 -31.37
N VAL A 204 11.14 -43.01 -32.53
CA VAL A 204 12.27 -42.07 -32.66
C VAL A 204 11.80 -40.63 -32.43
N LYS A 205 10.60 -40.25 -32.92
CA LYS A 205 10.03 -38.92 -32.65
C LYS A 205 9.78 -38.69 -31.16
N GLN A 206 9.20 -39.66 -30.45
CA GLN A 206 8.98 -39.55 -29.01
C GLN A 206 10.30 -39.48 -28.23
N LYS A 207 11.31 -40.30 -28.58
CA LYS A 207 12.62 -40.23 -27.94
C LYS A 207 13.33 -38.88 -28.20
N LEU A 208 13.17 -38.28 -29.39
CA LEU A 208 13.64 -36.92 -29.67
C LEU A 208 12.91 -35.86 -28.83
N GLU A 209 11.59 -35.92 -28.75
CA GLU A 209 10.78 -34.95 -27.97
C GLU A 209 11.04 -35.03 -26.46
N ASN A 210 11.38 -36.20 -25.95
CA ASN A 210 11.77 -36.39 -24.55
C ASN A 210 13.21 -35.93 -24.26
N SER A 211 13.98 -35.54 -25.27
CA SER A 211 15.34 -35.03 -25.10
C SER A 211 15.31 -33.58 -24.64
N LYS A 212 15.81 -33.31 -23.44
CA LYS A 212 15.92 -31.93 -22.89
C LYS A 212 17.33 -31.36 -22.94
N ASP A 213 18.33 -32.20 -23.19
CA ASP A 213 19.72 -31.79 -23.24
C ASP A 213 20.06 -31.17 -24.61
N LEU A 214 20.45 -29.88 -24.59
CA LEU A 214 20.77 -29.12 -25.78
C LEU A 214 22.10 -29.58 -26.39
N GLU A 215 23.13 -29.85 -25.58
CA GLU A 215 24.47 -30.19 -26.07
C GLU A 215 24.45 -31.55 -26.80
N GLU A 216 23.74 -32.52 -26.23
CA GLU A 216 23.60 -33.84 -26.85
C GLU A 216 22.85 -33.77 -28.19
N LEU A 217 21.82 -32.92 -28.27
CA LEU A 217 21.07 -32.71 -29.52
C LEU A 217 21.91 -32.00 -30.58
N GLU A 218 22.78 -31.06 -30.20
CA GLU A 218 23.70 -30.39 -31.12
C GLU A 218 24.74 -31.38 -31.66
N GLU A 219 25.27 -32.24 -30.80
CA GLU A 219 26.21 -33.29 -31.20
C GLU A 219 25.55 -34.31 -32.15
N LEU A 220 24.31 -34.71 -31.87
CA LEU A 220 23.53 -35.56 -32.77
C LEU A 220 23.33 -34.88 -34.13
N GLN A 221 22.93 -33.62 -34.14
CA GLN A 221 22.70 -32.87 -35.37
C GLN A 221 23.97 -32.78 -36.22
N LEU A 222 25.11 -32.49 -35.60
CA LEU A 222 26.40 -32.44 -36.30
C LEU A 222 26.77 -33.79 -36.93
N LYS A 223 26.65 -34.88 -36.17
CA LYS A 223 26.93 -36.24 -36.67
C LYS A 223 26.00 -36.64 -37.81
N LEU A 224 24.73 -36.24 -37.74
CA LEU A 224 23.75 -36.45 -38.82
C LEU A 224 24.12 -35.68 -40.09
N PHE A 225 24.57 -34.43 -39.99
CA PHE A 225 24.99 -33.64 -41.14
C PHE A 225 26.26 -34.18 -41.82
N THR A 226 27.16 -34.80 -41.06
CA THR A 226 28.38 -35.41 -41.60
C THR A 226 28.21 -36.79 -42.21
N ALA A 227 27.06 -37.44 -42.01
CA ALA A 227 26.78 -38.76 -42.57
C ALA A 227 26.56 -38.69 -44.08
N ASN A 228 27.16 -39.61 -44.83
CA ASN A 228 27.16 -39.64 -46.29
C ASN A 228 26.04 -40.51 -46.87
N ASP A 229 25.62 -41.55 -46.14
CA ASP A 229 24.62 -42.52 -46.59
C ASP A 229 23.58 -42.87 -45.50
N GLU A 230 22.54 -43.60 -45.91
CA GLU A 230 21.40 -43.94 -45.06
C GLU A 230 21.75 -44.93 -43.93
N ASP A 231 22.76 -45.78 -44.14
CA ASP A 231 23.24 -46.75 -43.14
C ASP A 231 24.07 -46.08 -42.04
N GLU A 232 24.88 -45.07 -42.39
CA GLU A 232 25.57 -44.20 -41.43
C GLU A 232 24.58 -43.41 -40.58
N ILE A 233 23.53 -42.84 -41.20
CA ILE A 233 22.46 -42.13 -40.48
C ILE A 233 21.77 -43.07 -39.47
N LYS A 234 21.45 -44.30 -39.88
CA LYS A 234 20.83 -45.30 -39.02
C LYS A 234 21.73 -45.69 -37.84
N THR A 235 23.03 -45.78 -38.07
CA THR A 235 24.03 -46.08 -37.03
C THR A 235 24.15 -44.92 -36.02
N VAL A 236 24.15 -43.67 -36.49
CA VAL A 236 24.22 -42.47 -35.63
C VAL A 236 22.98 -42.35 -34.76
N VAL A 237 21.78 -42.47 -35.35
CA VAL A 237 20.50 -42.44 -34.62
C VAL A 237 20.42 -43.60 -33.62
N GLY A 238 20.82 -44.81 -34.04
CA GLY A 238 20.84 -46.00 -33.19
C GLY A 238 21.73 -45.81 -31.96
N LYS A 239 22.97 -45.34 -32.13
CA LYS A 239 23.91 -45.08 -31.03
C LYS A 239 23.40 -44.02 -30.05
N PHE A 240 22.81 -42.95 -30.55
CA PHE A 240 22.30 -41.86 -29.71
C PHE A 240 21.15 -42.31 -28.80
N PHE A 241 20.27 -43.20 -29.26
CA PHE A 241 19.14 -43.69 -28.47
C PHE A 241 19.42 -44.94 -27.64
N SER A 242 20.51 -45.68 -27.93
CA SER A 242 20.93 -46.86 -27.15
C SER A 242 21.81 -46.50 -25.95
N SER A 243 22.48 -45.34 -25.96
CA SER A 243 23.16 -44.79 -24.77
C SER A 243 22.22 -44.29 -23.66
N ARG A 244 20.90 -44.29 -23.89
CA ARG A 244 19.87 -43.79 -22.97
C ARG A 244 18.90 -44.88 -22.44
N GLU A 245 19.21 -46.16 -22.64
CA GLU A 245 18.41 -47.32 -22.15
C GLU A 245 18.96 -47.97 -20.86
N ILE A 246 19.78 -47.26 -20.08
CA ILE A 246 20.28 -47.71 -18.76
C ILE A 246 19.78 -46.78 -17.66
#